data_AF-A0A2U8VVF3-F1
#
_entry.id   AF-A0A2U8VVF3-F1
#
_cell.length_a   1.000
_cell.length_b   1.000
_cell.length_c   1.000
_cell.angle_alpha   90.00
_cell.angle_beta   90.00
_cell.angle_gamma   90.00
#
_symmetry.space_group_name_H-M   'P 1'
#
loop_
_entity.id
_entity.type
_entity.pdbx_description
1 polymer ?
#
loop_
_entity_poly.entity_id
_entity_poly.type
_entity_poly.pdbx_seq_one_letter_code
_entity_poly.pdbx_strand_id
1 'polypeptide(L)'
;MRSLLLLPVLLTLSSTPGEAKADTGTTDLPALERTWHACVRGAFVQHSLAGSKLAAQLSALDECREHEDVYVAALMATRIAEDEARWMRDRPVPSTAAAWLETVTSHVVYPVSYWLGGRKRSRIGSGLTQ
;
A
#
# COMPACT_ATOMS: atom_id res chain seq x y z
N MET A 1 35.45 19.78 13.42
CA MET A 1 34.80 18.46 13.48
C MET A 1 33.39 18.65 14.01
N ARG A 2 32.41 18.78 13.10
CA ARG A 2 30.99 19.01 13.39
C ARG A 2 30.20 18.46 12.19
N SER A 3 29.50 17.35 12.42
CA SER A 3 28.36 16.82 11.65
C SER A 3 27.96 15.54 12.41
N LEU A 4 27.20 15.63 13.49
CA LEU A 4 25.73 15.65 13.51
C LEU A 4 25.13 14.55 12.61
N LEU A 5 25.01 13.37 13.22
CA LEU A 5 23.86 12.46 13.20
C LEU A 5 22.87 12.62 12.04
N LEU A 6 22.88 11.66 11.11
CA LEU A 6 21.70 11.26 10.36
C LEU A 6 21.62 9.73 10.39
N LEU A 7 21.03 9.21 11.46
CA LEU A 7 20.41 7.88 11.44
C LEU A 7 19.18 8.00 10.52
N PRO A 8 19.08 7.24 9.42
CA PRO A 8 17.81 7.13 8.73
C PRO A 8 16.87 6.33 9.64
N VAL A 9 15.98 7.04 10.32
CA VAL A 9 14.73 6.48 10.85
C VAL A 9 13.91 6.07 9.64
N LEU A 10 14.17 4.88 9.13
CA LEU A 10 13.42 4.28 8.05
C LEU A 10 13.15 2.83 8.42
N LEU A 11 11.86 2.54 8.47
CA LEU A 11 11.23 1.22 8.41
C LEU A 11 11.22 0.44 9.73
N THR A 12 10.13 0.60 10.47
CA THR A 12 9.18 -0.51 10.72
C THR A 12 7.96 0.03 11.46
N LEU A 13 7.03 0.66 10.72
CA LEU A 13 5.62 0.57 11.09
C LEU A 13 5.21 -0.89 10.85
N SER A 14 5.49 -1.76 11.80
CA SER A 14 4.80 -3.04 11.93
C SER A 14 3.40 -2.75 12.49
N SER A 15 2.53 -2.25 11.61
CA SER A 15 1.09 -2.39 11.79
C SER A 15 0.80 -3.88 11.76
N THR A 16 0.57 -4.46 12.93
CA THR A 16 -0.02 -5.80 13.04
C THR A 16 -1.50 -5.64 12.68
N PRO A 17 -1.99 -6.24 11.58
CA PRO A 17 -3.43 -6.32 11.39
C PRO A 17 -3.95 -7.19 12.53
N GLY A 18 -4.79 -6.61 13.39
CA GLY A 18 -5.58 -7.41 14.31
C GLY A 18 -6.32 -8.48 13.51
N GLU A 19 -6.18 -9.74 13.92
CA GLU A 19 -6.90 -10.89 13.37
C GLU A 19 -8.41 -10.68 13.56
N ALA A 20 -9.02 -9.94 12.64
CA ALA A 20 -10.44 -10.03 12.38
C ALA A 20 -10.65 -11.40 11.73
N LYS A 21 -11.17 -12.33 12.53
CA LYS A 21 -11.63 -13.64 12.08
C LYS A 21 -12.58 -13.42 10.90
N ALA A 22 -12.09 -13.70 9.69
CA ALA A 22 -12.88 -13.61 8.48
C ALA A 22 -13.98 -14.66 8.55
N ASP A 23 -15.18 -14.23 8.95
CA ASP A 23 -16.37 -15.04 8.78
C ASP A 23 -16.57 -15.21 7.28
N THR A 24 -16.53 -16.46 6.82
CA THR A 24 -16.65 -16.84 5.40
C THR A 24 -18.11 -16.82 4.92
N GLY A 25 -19.00 -16.20 5.70
CA GLY A 25 -20.31 -15.79 5.24
C GLY A 25 -20.15 -14.70 4.19
N THR A 26 -20.92 -14.77 3.11
CA THR A 26 -20.99 -13.71 2.10
C THR A 26 -21.40 -12.42 2.80
N THR A 27 -20.43 -11.55 3.11
CA THR A 27 -20.70 -10.30 3.81
C THR A 27 -21.58 -9.42 2.93
N ASP A 28 -22.82 -9.19 3.37
CA ASP A 28 -23.78 -8.32 2.67
C ASP A 28 -23.35 -6.86 2.81
N LEU A 29 -22.47 -6.43 1.90
CA LEU A 29 -21.91 -5.09 1.86
C LEU A 29 -23.01 -4.00 1.80
N PRO A 30 -24.08 -4.14 0.99
CA PRO A 30 -25.24 -3.24 1.06
C PRO A 30 -25.95 -3.16 2.41
N ALA A 31 -26.02 -4.23 3.19
CA ALA A 31 -26.58 -4.18 4.54
C ALA A 31 -25.67 -3.43 5.52
N LEU A 32 -24.36 -3.63 5.44
CA LEU A 32 -23.39 -2.90 6.25
C LEU A 32 -23.40 -1.40 5.96
N GLU A 33 -23.43 -1.02 4.67
CA GLU A 33 -23.52 0.37 4.24
C GLU A 33 -24.80 1.04 4.79
N ARG A 34 -25.95 0.37 4.67
CA ARG A 34 -27.22 0.88 5.21
C ARG A 34 -27.17 1.06 6.72
N THR A 35 -26.51 0.13 7.43
CA THR A 35 -26.37 0.19 8.90
C THR A 35 -25.52 1.40 9.31
N TRP A 36 -24.36 1.58 8.66
CA TRP A 36 -23.50 2.74 8.89
C TRP A 36 -24.24 4.07 8.58
N HIS A 37 -24.89 4.18 7.42
CA HIS A 37 -25.66 5.37 7.06
C HIS A 37 -26.87 5.63 7.95
N ALA A 38 -27.49 4.59 8.51
CA ALA A 38 -28.56 4.75 9.49
C ALA A 38 -28.04 5.32 10.81
N CYS A 39 -26.89 4.83 11.29
CA CYS A 39 -26.22 5.38 12.46
C CYS A 39 -25.87 6.85 12.25
N VAL A 40 -25.14 7.19 11.17
CA VAL A 40 -24.65 8.56 10.94
C VAL A 40 -25.82 9.55 10.84
N ARG A 41 -26.91 9.18 10.15
CA ARG A 41 -28.10 10.03 10.07
C ARG A 41 -28.78 10.18 11.42
N GLY A 42 -28.89 9.10 12.19
CA GLY A 42 -29.49 9.12 13.53
C GLY A 42 -28.69 10.00 14.50
N ALA A 43 -27.37 9.77 14.58
CA ALA A 43 -26.47 10.53 15.45
C ALA A 43 -26.41 12.01 15.03
N PHE A 44 -26.33 12.31 13.72
CA PHE A 44 -26.32 13.70 13.26
C PHE A 44 -27.59 14.46 13.67
N VAL A 45 -28.77 13.84 13.54
CA VAL A 45 -30.02 14.47 13.99
C VAL A 45 -29.94 14.80 15.48
N GLN A 46 -29.45 13.88 16.31
CA GLN A 46 -29.31 14.10 17.75
C GLN A 46 -28.32 15.24 18.08
N HIS A 47 -27.12 15.22 17.50
CA HIS A 47 -26.08 16.22 17.75
C HIS A 47 -26.41 17.60 17.14
N SER A 48 -27.19 17.64 16.05
CA SER A 48 -27.57 18.89 15.39
C SER A 48 -28.49 19.78 16.23
N LEU A 49 -29.17 19.21 17.24
CA LEU A 49 -30.03 19.95 18.15
C LEU A 49 -29.24 20.76 19.19
N ALA A 50 -27.96 20.44 19.41
CA ALA A 50 -27.19 20.92 20.55
C ALA A 50 -26.02 21.86 20.19
N GLY A 51 -25.76 22.16 18.91
CA GLY A 51 -24.58 22.96 18.56
C GLY A 51 -24.36 23.28 17.09
N SER A 52 -23.10 23.55 16.74
CA SER A 52 -22.72 23.87 15.36
C SER A 52 -22.85 22.66 14.44
N LYS A 53 -23.19 22.89 13.16
CA LYS A 53 -23.30 21.82 12.16
C LYS A 53 -22.01 21.01 12.02
N LEU A 54 -20.85 21.68 12.05
CA LEU A 54 -19.55 21.01 11.94
C LEU A 54 -19.28 20.11 13.14
N ALA A 55 -19.56 20.60 14.36
CA ALA A 55 -19.42 19.78 15.56
C ALA A 55 -20.35 18.56 15.51
N ALA A 56 -21.60 18.73 15.09
CA ALA A 56 -22.55 17.64 14.95
C ALA A 56 -22.12 16.58 13.92
N GLN A 57 -21.48 17.00 12.82
CA GLN A 57 -20.91 16.07 11.85
C GLN A 57 -19.78 15.24 12.44
N LEU A 58 -18.84 15.88 13.13
CA LEU A 58 -17.70 15.19 13.73
C LEU A 58 -18.15 14.23 14.84
N SER A 59 -19.07 14.66 15.71
CA SER A 59 -19.63 13.81 16.76
C SER A 59 -20.39 12.61 16.19
N ALA A 60 -21.17 12.80 15.12
CA ALA A 60 -21.88 11.69 14.48
C ALA A 60 -20.93 10.67 13.81
N LEU A 61 -19.82 11.13 13.22
CA LEU A 61 -18.81 10.23 12.65
C LEU A 61 -18.05 9.46 13.73
N ASP A 62 -17.67 10.13 14.82
CA ASP A 62 -16.97 9.50 15.94
C ASP A 62 -17.83 8.42 16.62
N GLU A 63 -19.11 8.72 16.88
CA GLU A 63 -20.07 7.78 17.47
C GLU A 63 -20.31 6.55 16.58
N CYS A 64 -20.32 6.73 15.26
CA CYS A 64 -20.62 5.66 14.30
C CYS A 64 -19.39 4.93 13.76
N ARG A 65 -18.21 5.14 14.35
CA ARG A 65 -16.93 4.59 13.89
C ARG A 65 -16.91 3.06 13.83
N GLU A 66 -17.53 2.36 14.78
CA GLU A 66 -17.55 0.89 14.76
C GLU A 66 -18.26 0.34 13.52
N HIS A 67 -19.35 0.99 13.09
CA HIS A 67 -20.06 0.60 11.86
C HIS A 67 -19.27 0.94 10.60
N GLU A 68 -18.52 2.05 10.61
CA GLU A 68 -17.60 2.41 9.53
C GLU A 68 -16.48 1.38 9.40
N ASP A 69 -15.82 1.02 10.50
CA ASP A 69 -14.69 0.09 10.52
C ASP A 69 -15.11 -1.29 9.98
N VAL A 70 -16.30 -1.79 10.36
CA VAL A 70 -16.85 -3.04 9.83
C VAL A 70 -17.15 -2.96 8.34
N TYR A 71 -17.77 -1.86 7.88
CA TYR A 71 -18.06 -1.66 6.46
C TYR A 71 -16.78 -1.56 5.62
N VAL A 72 -15.78 -0.79 6.08
CA VAL A 72 -14.49 -0.61 5.40
C VAL A 72 -13.71 -1.92 5.38
N ALA A 73 -13.68 -2.66 6.48
CA ALA A 73 -13.03 -3.98 6.52
C ALA A 73 -13.65 -4.94 5.49
N ALA A 74 -14.98 -4.98 5.41
CA ALA A 74 -15.70 -5.78 4.42
C ALA A 74 -15.40 -5.33 2.99
N LEU A 75 -15.41 -4.02 2.73
CA LEU A 75 -15.11 -3.44 1.42
C LEU A 75 -13.67 -3.73 0.98
N MET A 76 -12.72 -3.71 1.91
CA MET A 76 -11.32 -4.02 1.60
C MET A 76 -11.16 -5.52 1.33
N ALA A 77 -11.85 -6.39 2.08
CA ALA A 77 -11.85 -7.82 1.82
C ALA A 77 -12.42 -8.16 0.44
N THR A 78 -13.50 -7.51 -0.01
CA THR A 78 -14.04 -7.73 -1.36
C THR A 78 -13.08 -7.27 -2.44
N ARG A 79 -12.44 -6.11 -2.29
CA ARG A 79 -11.42 -5.62 -3.24
C ARG A 79 -10.22 -6.56 -3.35
N ILE A 80 -9.71 -7.06 -2.22
CA ILE A 80 -8.60 -8.01 -2.20
C ILE A 80 -9.00 -9.28 -2.97
N ALA A 81 -10.20 -9.80 -2.73
CA ALA A 81 -10.69 -10.99 -3.44
C ALA A 81 -10.88 -10.74 -4.95
N GLU A 82 -11.37 -9.56 -5.34
CA GLU A 82 -11.50 -9.17 -6.75
C GLU A 82 -10.15 -9.02 -7.45
N ASP A 83 -9.17 -8.41 -6.77
CA ASP A 83 -7.81 -8.23 -7.27
C ASP A 83 -7.08 -9.56 -7.38
N GLU A 84 -7.25 -10.47 -6.41
CA GLU A 84 -6.71 -11.83 -6.48
C GLU A 84 -7.35 -12.61 -7.63
N ALA A 85 -8.68 -12.54 -7.78
CA ALA A 85 -9.38 -13.17 -8.89
C ALA A 85 -8.93 -12.60 -10.25
N ARG A 86 -8.65 -11.29 -10.32
CA ARG A 86 -8.07 -10.65 -11.51
C ARG A 86 -6.67 -11.17 -11.77
N TRP A 87 -5.80 -11.22 -10.77
CA TRP A 87 -4.44 -11.76 -10.88
C TRP A 87 -4.42 -13.21 -11.34
N MET A 88 -5.38 -14.02 -10.89
CA MET A 88 -5.53 -15.41 -11.29
C MET A 88 -6.02 -15.55 -12.74
N ARG A 89 -6.90 -14.67 -13.21
CA ARG A 89 -7.35 -14.63 -14.62
C ARG A 89 -6.28 -14.11 -15.56
N ASP A 90 -5.60 -13.04 -15.17
CA ASP A 90 -4.62 -12.33 -15.98
C ASP A 90 -3.19 -12.88 -15.78
N ARG A 91 -3.07 -14.07 -15.17
CA ARG A 91 -1.79 -14.68 -14.81
C ARG A 91 -0.90 -14.74 -16.06
N PRO A 92 0.23 -14.01 -16.08
CA PRO A 92 1.04 -13.95 -17.28
C PRO A 92 1.58 -15.34 -17.60
N VAL A 93 1.38 -15.79 -18.85
CA VAL A 93 2.09 -16.94 -19.41
C VAL A 93 3.60 -16.68 -19.19
N PRO A 94 4.42 -17.68 -18.81
CA PRO A 94 5.82 -17.50 -18.39
C PRO A 94 6.77 -16.73 -19.35
N SER A 95 6.31 -16.35 -20.55
CA SER A 95 7.01 -15.49 -21.51
C SER A 95 7.28 -14.06 -21.00
N THR A 96 6.45 -13.50 -20.13
CA THR A 96 6.62 -12.13 -19.62
C THR A 96 7.69 -12.01 -18.54
N ALA A 97 7.90 -13.08 -17.75
CA ALA A 97 9.02 -13.13 -16.81
C ALA A 97 10.37 -13.11 -17.54
N ALA A 98 10.47 -13.83 -18.67
CA ALA A 98 11.65 -13.80 -19.53
C ALA A 98 11.87 -12.41 -20.17
N ALA A 99 10.80 -11.73 -20.61
CA ALA A 99 10.89 -10.38 -21.18
C ALA A 99 11.34 -9.31 -20.15
N TRP A 100 10.93 -9.43 -18.88
CA TRP A 100 11.38 -8.52 -17.83
C TRP A 100 12.87 -8.75 -17.50
N LEU A 101 13.32 -10.00 -17.50
CA LEU A 101 14.74 -10.38 -17.38
C LEU A 101 15.59 -9.77 -18.50
N GLU A 102 15.11 -9.80 -19.75
CA GLU A 102 15.80 -9.18 -20.89
C GLU A 102 15.86 -7.64 -20.78
N THR A 103 14.80 -7.02 -20.28
CA THR A 103 14.75 -5.57 -20.06
C THR A 103 15.71 -5.13 -18.94
N VAL A 104 15.71 -5.83 -17.80
CA VAL A 104 16.59 -5.55 -16.65
C VAL A 104 18.07 -5.77 -17.01
N THR A 105 18.37 -6.86 -17.72
CA THR A 105 19.74 -7.16 -18.11
C THR A 105 20.30 -6.14 -19.10
N SER A 106 19.50 -5.70 -20.09
CA SER A 106 19.93 -4.70 -21.08
C SER A 106 20.09 -3.29 -20.49
N HIS A 107 19.15 -2.84 -19.65
CA HIS A 107 19.11 -1.44 -19.19
C HIS A 107 19.86 -1.19 -17.88
N VAL A 108 20.03 -2.19 -17.01
CA VAL A 108 20.64 -1.99 -15.68
C VAL A 108 21.97 -2.75 -15.57
N VAL A 109 21.97 -4.03 -15.90
CA VAL A 109 23.15 -4.88 -15.65
C VAL A 109 24.28 -4.59 -16.64
N TYR A 110 23.97 -4.47 -17.92
CA TYR A 110 24.96 -4.22 -18.97
C TYR A 110 25.71 -2.88 -18.83
N PRO A 111 25.05 -1.74 -18.58
CA PRO A 111 25.77 -0.47 -18.40
C PRO A 111 26.62 -0.43 -17.11
N VAL A 112 26.15 -1.02 -16.01
CA VAL A 112 26.93 -1.08 -14.75
C VAL A 112 28.16 -1.97 -14.89
N SER A 113 28.04 -3.10 -15.58
CA SER A 113 29.17 -3.99 -15.84
C SER A 113 30.19 -3.39 -16.80
N TYR A 114 29.77 -2.59 -17.79
CA TYR A 114 30.69 -1.81 -18.64
C TYR A 114 31.53 -0.81 -17.83
N TRP A 115 30.91 -0.09 -16.89
CA TRP A 115 31.62 0.86 -16.01
C TRP A 115 32.57 0.16 -15.02
N LEU A 116 32.19 -1.01 -14.49
CA LEU A 116 33.05 -1.80 -13.60
C LEU A 116 34.20 -2.49 -14.35
N GLY A 117 33.96 -2.95 -15.58
CA GLY A 117 34.96 -3.55 -16.45
C GLY A 117 36.01 -2.55 -16.96
N GLY A 118 35.58 -1.32 -17.26
CA GLY A 118 36.49 -0.23 -17.66
C GLY A 118 37.54 0.12 -16.60
N ARG A 119 37.20 -0.06 -15.31
CA ARG A 119 38.12 0.25 -14.20
C ARG A 119 39.28 -0.75 -14.06
N LYS A 120 39.12 -1.99 -14.53
CA LYS A 120 40.21 -2.99 -14.54
C LYS A 120 41.22 -2.77 -15.67
N ARG A 121 40.84 -2.06 -16.75
CA ARG A 121 41.73 -1.80 -17.91
C ARG A 121 42.67 -0.59 -17.71
N SER A 122 42.40 0.28 -16.75
CA SER A 122 43.20 1.50 -16.53
C SER A 122 44.48 1.30 -15.69
N ARG A 123 44.79 0.08 -15.21
CA ARG A 123 46.00 -0.19 -14.41
C ARG A 123 47.15 -0.85 -15.19
N ILE A 124 47.03 -1.07 -16.51
CA ILE A 124 48.08 -1.73 -17.32
C ILE A 124 48.53 -0.84 -18.49
N GLY A 125 48.64 0.47 -18.26
CA GLY A 125 48.96 1.43 -19.33
C GLY A 125 49.54 2.74 -18.80
N SER A 126 50.56 2.65 -17.95
CA SER A 126 51.41 3.80 -17.61
C SER A 126 52.80 3.27 -17.31
N GLY A 127 53.59 3.13 -18.35
CA GLY A 127 54.97 2.66 -18.27
C GLY A 127 55.50 2.30 -19.64
N LEU A 128 55.71 3.30 -20.51
CA LEU A 128 56.85 3.36 -21.42
C LEU A 128 56.87 4.74 -22.11
N THR A 129 57.62 5.67 -21.52
CA THR A 129 58.28 6.75 -22.25
C THR A 129 59.74 6.68 -21.87
N GLN A 130 60.55 6.07 -22.73
CA GLN A 130 61.87 6.58 -23.12
C GLN A 130 62.27 5.90 -24.43
#